data_AF-A0A366H2U0-F1
#
_entry.id   AF-A0A366H2U0-F1
#
_cell.length_a   1.000
_cell.length_b   1.000
_cell.length_c   1.000
_cell.angle_alpha   90.00
_cell.angle_beta   90.00
_cell.angle_gamma   90.00
#
_symmetry.space_group_name_H-M   'P 1'
#
loop_
_entity.id
_entity.type
_entity.pdbx_description
1 polymer ?
#
loop_
_entity_poly.entity_id
_entity_poly.type
_entity_poly.pdbx_seq_one_letter_code
_entity_poly.pdbx_strand_id
1 'polypeptide(L)'
;MTIGRVVPRTSAVVFSMLCYAGCASLAWAEPLDLPKVKNETLSALLEQANAEYQRYAVHADDYFKFDPAKQWPCKVSDEQLRDWTGTIDSADQTHNKPKTAAAPAAKVSEYGYSFANTAFHPVVAACKNGKPDGNIELVYERDRKAWGPTYQGASRQQGKVTLHVVDGKAQHTIDLRTAVDAPAANDAANKKKPAMAAKSPSITASAEHLEKSGVSAATILKIDATKPMMYFFKRPVAGNRIERTVYTGATLTAIEMQDKAGRADGPTLTYKDGQAQKKCFKHGQPLATKNCS
;
A
#
# COMPACT_ATOMS: atom_id res chain seq x y z
N MET A 1 -14.87 67.35 47.35
CA MET A 1 -13.71 67.03 48.22
C MET A 1 -13.24 65.63 47.86
N THR A 2 -12.04 65.57 47.29
CA THR A 2 -11.43 64.39 46.69
C THR A 2 -10.55 63.70 47.72
N ILE A 3 -10.72 62.40 47.93
CA ILE A 3 -9.73 61.56 48.62
C ILE A 3 -9.50 60.33 47.75
N GLY A 4 -8.31 60.30 47.14
CA GLY A 4 -7.88 59.30 46.18
C GLY A 4 -7.54 57.96 46.83
N ARG A 5 -7.82 56.88 46.09
CA ARG A 5 -7.46 55.50 46.45
C ARG A 5 -5.98 55.24 46.21
N VAL A 6 -5.34 54.59 47.17
CA VAL A 6 -3.98 54.05 47.07
C VAL A 6 -4.03 52.69 46.38
N VAL A 7 -3.28 52.53 45.29
CA VAL A 7 -3.07 51.26 44.59
C VAL A 7 -1.77 50.63 45.10
N PRO A 8 -1.75 49.36 45.54
CA PRO A 8 -0.50 48.69 45.86
C PRO A 8 0.21 48.22 44.58
N ARG A 9 1.52 48.44 44.54
CA ARG A 9 2.46 47.97 43.52
C ARG A 9 2.53 46.45 43.55
N THR A 10 2.09 45.78 42.48
CA THR A 10 2.43 44.39 42.20
C THR A 10 3.79 44.33 41.51
N SER A 11 4.79 43.80 42.23
CA SER A 11 6.08 43.44 41.67
C SER A 11 5.91 42.29 40.69
N ALA A 12 6.18 42.53 39.41
CA ALA A 12 6.33 41.49 38.41
C ALA A 12 7.66 40.76 38.64
N VAL A 13 7.61 39.55 39.18
CA VAL A 13 8.74 38.63 39.16
C VAL A 13 8.71 37.95 37.79
N VAL A 14 9.57 38.41 36.89
CA VAL A 14 9.83 37.74 35.61
C VAL A 14 10.64 36.48 35.90
N PHE A 15 9.96 35.34 35.98
CA PHE A 15 10.60 34.03 35.94
C PHE A 15 11.00 33.75 34.48
N SER A 16 12.21 34.19 34.09
CA SER A 16 12.85 33.74 32.85
C SER A 16 13.25 32.28 33.02
N MET A 17 12.30 31.39 32.73
CA MET A 17 12.57 29.97 32.56
C MET A 17 13.32 29.81 31.23
N LEU A 18 14.64 29.71 31.31
CA LEU A 18 15.48 29.16 30.24
C LEU A 18 15.07 27.70 30.04
N CYS A 19 14.03 27.47 29.24
CA CYS A 19 13.86 26.20 28.55
C CYS A 19 14.96 26.13 27.50
N TYR A 20 16.10 25.54 27.88
CA TYR A 20 17.02 24.92 26.95
C TYR A 20 16.23 23.81 26.24
N ALA A 21 15.52 24.19 25.17
CA ALA A 21 15.00 23.27 24.19
C ALA A 21 16.22 22.67 23.49
N GLY A 22 16.76 21.59 24.06
CA GLY A 22 17.40 20.57 23.26
C GLY A 22 16.33 20.01 22.33
N CYS A 23 16.04 20.72 21.24
CA CYS A 23 15.48 20.12 20.06
C CYS A 23 16.52 19.08 19.63
N ALA A 24 16.36 17.85 20.12
CA ALA A 24 16.77 16.70 19.34
C ALA A 24 16.24 16.99 17.94
N SER A 25 17.16 17.10 16.99
CA SER A 25 16.83 17.22 15.59
C SER A 25 15.90 16.06 15.23
N LEU A 26 14.60 16.28 15.36
CA LEU A 26 13.59 15.45 14.73
C LEU A 26 13.97 15.52 13.27
N ALA A 27 14.56 14.45 12.75
CA ALA A 27 14.76 14.31 11.32
C ALA A 27 13.36 14.27 10.72
N TRP A 28 12.85 15.43 10.32
CA TRP A 28 11.64 15.50 9.54
C TRP A 28 11.95 14.75 8.25
N ALA A 29 11.23 13.66 8.02
CA ALA A 29 11.33 12.94 6.77
C ALA A 29 11.06 13.93 5.61
N GLU A 30 11.86 13.82 4.55
CA GLU A 30 11.76 14.77 3.44
C GLU A 30 10.33 14.76 2.86
N PRO A 31 9.72 15.95 2.64
CA PRO A 31 8.38 16.03 2.10
C PRO A 31 8.35 15.40 0.71
N LEU A 32 7.42 14.47 0.50
CA LEU A 32 7.25 13.81 -0.79
C LEU A 32 6.63 14.76 -1.80
N ASP A 33 7.12 14.73 -3.04
CA ASP A 33 6.46 15.38 -4.18
C ASP A 33 5.26 14.54 -4.64
N LEU A 34 4.11 14.75 -3.98
CA LEU A 34 2.89 14.02 -4.26
C LEU A 34 2.25 14.46 -5.59
N PRO A 35 1.74 13.53 -6.41
CA PRO A 35 1.01 13.89 -7.62
C PRO A 35 -0.31 14.60 -7.28
N LYS A 36 -0.68 15.59 -8.11
CA LYS A 36 -1.99 16.25 -7.99
C LYS A 36 -3.09 15.35 -8.55
N VAL A 37 -3.89 14.76 -7.64
CA VAL A 37 -5.01 13.89 -7.98
C VAL A 37 -6.32 14.67 -7.91
N LYS A 38 -7.10 14.68 -9.01
CA LYS A 38 -8.37 15.44 -9.07
C LYS A 38 -9.53 14.78 -8.31
N ASN A 39 -9.47 13.46 -8.12
CA ASN A 39 -10.52 12.72 -7.43
C ASN A 39 -10.32 12.83 -5.92
N GLU A 40 -11.33 13.34 -5.21
CA GLU A 40 -11.25 13.61 -3.77
C GLU A 40 -10.98 12.35 -2.94
N THR A 41 -11.66 11.23 -3.24
CA THR A 41 -11.42 9.94 -2.57
C THR A 41 -9.97 9.50 -2.72
N LEU A 42 -9.44 9.50 -3.95
CA LEU A 42 -8.06 9.11 -4.21
C LEU A 42 -7.05 10.09 -3.59
N SER A 43 -7.38 11.38 -3.54
CA SER A 43 -6.55 12.39 -2.86
C SER A 43 -6.50 12.12 -1.35
N ALA A 44 -7.64 11.81 -0.72
CA ALA A 44 -7.68 11.47 0.71
C ALA A 44 -6.91 10.18 1.02
N LEU A 45 -7.05 9.15 0.17
CA LEU A 45 -6.28 7.91 0.30
C LEU A 45 -4.77 8.13 0.10
N LEU A 46 -4.38 9.03 -0.81
CA LEU A 46 -2.98 9.40 -1.01
C LEU A 46 -2.40 10.04 0.24
N GLU A 47 -3.12 10.98 0.86
CA GLU A 47 -2.69 11.63 2.10
C GLU A 47 -2.55 10.63 3.25
N GLN A 48 -3.46 9.65 3.37
CA GLN A 48 -3.34 8.60 4.37
C GLN A 48 -2.12 7.69 4.13
N ALA A 49 -1.90 7.27 2.88
CA ALA A 49 -0.72 6.48 2.53
C ALA A 49 0.58 7.27 2.76
N ASN A 50 0.58 8.57 2.46
CA ASN A 50 1.69 9.47 2.74
C ASN A 50 1.93 9.63 4.24
N ALA A 51 0.88 9.86 5.03
CA ALA A 51 0.98 9.95 6.49
C ALA A 51 1.59 8.67 7.09
N GLU A 52 1.20 7.49 6.59
CA GLU A 52 1.78 6.22 7.02
C GLU A 52 3.27 6.11 6.64
N TYR A 53 3.61 6.46 5.40
CA TYR A 53 4.99 6.50 4.94
C TYR A 53 5.85 7.43 5.79
N GLN A 54 5.36 8.63 6.10
CA GLN A 54 6.06 9.63 6.91
C GLN A 54 6.26 9.13 8.34
N ARG A 55 5.25 8.48 8.94
CA ARG A 55 5.39 7.82 10.24
C ARG A 55 6.51 6.79 10.23
N TYR A 56 6.54 5.92 9.22
CA TYR A 56 7.62 4.96 9.06
C TYR A 56 8.98 5.64 8.88
N ALA A 57 9.07 6.66 8.04
CA ALA A 57 10.33 7.33 7.73
C ALA A 57 10.97 8.00 8.96
N VAL A 58 10.17 8.49 9.91
CA VAL A 58 10.64 9.06 11.18
C VAL A 58 11.00 7.97 12.20
N HIS A 59 10.37 6.80 12.12
CA HIS A 59 10.45 5.71 13.11
C HIS A 59 10.98 4.40 12.50
N ALA A 60 11.88 4.47 11.51
CA ALA A 60 12.20 3.29 10.70
C ALA A 60 12.73 2.09 11.51
N ASP A 61 13.43 2.36 12.61
CA ASP A 61 14.05 1.35 13.49
C ASP A 61 13.07 0.68 14.45
N ASP A 62 11.90 1.26 14.70
CA ASP A 62 10.93 0.79 15.69
C ASP A 62 9.48 0.72 15.20
N TYR A 63 9.20 1.16 13.98
CA TYR A 63 7.85 1.20 13.40
C TYR A 63 7.15 -0.16 13.40
N PHE A 64 7.90 -1.25 13.20
CA PHE A 64 7.38 -2.62 13.26
C PHE A 64 7.71 -3.35 14.58
N LYS A 65 8.24 -2.64 15.59
CA LYS A 65 8.35 -3.21 16.94
C LYS A 65 7.00 -3.06 17.62
N PHE A 66 6.47 -4.17 18.12
CA PHE A 66 5.19 -4.22 18.81
C PHE A 66 5.26 -5.23 19.94
N ASP A 67 4.42 -5.03 20.95
CA ASP A 67 4.18 -6.05 21.97
C ASP A 67 3.12 -7.03 21.43
N PRO A 68 3.48 -8.28 21.08
CA PRO A 68 2.53 -9.23 20.51
C PRO A 68 1.39 -9.49 21.50
N ALA A 69 0.14 -9.25 21.08
CA ALA A 69 -0.99 -9.82 21.80
C ALA A 69 -0.89 -11.35 21.71
N LYS A 70 -1.04 -12.02 22.86
CA LYS A 70 -0.84 -13.48 22.96
C LYS A 70 -1.81 -14.29 22.07
N GLN A 71 -2.98 -13.73 21.74
CA GLN A 71 -4.01 -14.36 20.90
C GLN A 71 -5.02 -13.33 20.37
N TRP A 72 -5.72 -13.69 19.28
CA TRP A 72 -6.86 -12.90 18.78
C TRP A 72 -8.05 -12.96 19.76
N PRO A 73 -8.72 -11.83 20.04
CA PRO A 73 -9.88 -11.79 20.95
C PRO A 73 -11.17 -12.38 20.33
N CYS A 74 -11.19 -12.68 19.03
CA CYS A 74 -12.26 -13.39 18.35
C CYS A 74 -11.70 -14.31 17.26
N LYS A 75 -12.57 -15.18 16.70
CA LYS A 75 -12.19 -16.10 15.63
C LYS A 75 -11.90 -15.33 14.36
N VAL A 76 -10.66 -15.41 13.88
CA VAL A 76 -10.22 -14.92 12.57
C VAL A 76 -9.67 -16.10 11.80
N SER A 77 -10.12 -16.31 10.56
CA SER A 77 -9.58 -17.38 9.72
C SER A 77 -8.27 -16.94 9.07
N ASP A 78 -7.42 -17.92 8.76
CA ASP A 78 -6.19 -17.66 7.99
C ASP A 78 -6.50 -17.03 6.63
N GLU A 79 -7.59 -17.42 5.97
CA GLU A 79 -8.04 -16.81 4.71
C GLU A 79 -8.32 -15.31 4.87
N GLN A 80 -8.99 -14.92 5.96
CA GLN A 80 -9.30 -13.52 6.25
C GLN A 80 -8.04 -12.71 6.57
N LEU A 81 -7.09 -13.29 7.32
CA LEU A 81 -5.78 -12.69 7.55
C LEU A 81 -4.99 -12.54 6.24
N ARG A 82 -5.10 -13.53 5.34
CA ARG A 82 -4.45 -13.48 4.05
C ARG A 82 -5.01 -12.41 3.13
N ASP A 83 -6.32 -12.24 3.14
CA ASP A 83 -7.00 -11.18 2.40
C ASP A 83 -6.58 -9.79 2.90
N TRP A 84 -6.66 -9.55 4.20
CA TRP A 84 -6.31 -8.26 4.81
C TRP A 84 -4.85 -7.83 4.61
N THR A 85 -3.94 -8.79 4.50
CA THR A 85 -2.49 -8.53 4.32
C THR A 85 -2.02 -8.68 2.88
N GLY A 86 -2.92 -9.06 1.97
CA GLY A 86 -2.57 -9.37 0.58
C GLY A 86 -1.57 -10.54 0.46
N THR A 87 -1.58 -11.52 1.38
CA THR A 87 -0.77 -12.75 1.33
C THR A 87 -1.45 -13.90 0.56
N ILE A 88 -2.20 -13.55 -0.49
CA ILE A 88 -2.86 -14.54 -1.36
C ILE A 88 -1.92 -14.90 -2.51
N ASP A 89 -1.61 -16.18 -2.66
CA ASP A 89 -0.75 -16.67 -3.72
C ASP A 89 -1.37 -16.43 -5.10
N SER A 90 -0.53 -16.22 -6.10
CA SER A 90 -0.99 -16.04 -7.49
C SER A 90 -1.79 -17.25 -8.01
N ALA A 91 -1.54 -18.46 -7.49
CA ALA A 91 -2.33 -19.66 -7.78
C ALA A 91 -3.72 -19.64 -7.11
N ASP A 92 -3.81 -19.10 -5.90
CA ASP A 92 -5.02 -19.06 -5.05
C ASP A 92 -5.96 -17.90 -5.40
N GLN A 93 -5.55 -16.99 -6.30
CA GLN A 93 -6.40 -15.92 -6.81
C GLN A 93 -7.68 -16.41 -7.54
N THR A 94 -7.92 -17.72 -7.58
CA THR A 94 -9.17 -18.35 -8.04
C THR A 94 -10.43 -17.81 -7.35
N HIS A 95 -10.33 -17.18 -6.17
CA HIS A 95 -11.46 -16.50 -5.53
C HIS A 95 -11.96 -15.23 -6.26
N ASN A 96 -11.18 -14.69 -7.21
CA ASN A 96 -11.57 -13.57 -8.08
C ASN A 96 -11.61 -13.93 -9.59
N LYS A 97 -11.47 -15.21 -9.95
CA LYS A 97 -11.64 -15.63 -11.34
C LYS A 97 -13.14 -15.71 -11.67
N PRO A 98 -13.65 -15.03 -12.71
CA PRO A 98 -14.97 -15.33 -13.22
C PRO A 98 -15.02 -16.80 -13.65
N LYS A 99 -15.92 -17.58 -13.05
CA LYS A 99 -16.32 -18.89 -13.56
C LYS A 99 -17.07 -18.70 -14.87
N THR A 100 -16.39 -18.43 -15.98
CA THR A 100 -17.04 -18.53 -17.30
C THR A 100 -16.07 -19.00 -18.39
N ALA A 101 -16.56 -20.04 -19.09
CA ALA A 101 -16.07 -20.70 -20.28
C ALA A 101 -14.73 -21.43 -20.17
N ALA A 102 -14.70 -22.66 -20.69
CA ALA A 102 -13.54 -23.54 -20.76
C ALA A 102 -12.33 -22.80 -21.35
N ALA A 103 -11.48 -22.28 -20.48
CA ALA A 103 -10.17 -21.81 -20.86
C ALA A 103 -9.33 -23.05 -21.18
N PRO A 104 -8.60 -23.10 -22.31
CA PRO A 104 -7.59 -24.13 -22.51
C PRO A 104 -6.67 -24.11 -21.30
N ALA A 105 -6.36 -25.30 -20.76
CA ALA A 105 -5.63 -25.56 -19.52
C ALA A 105 -4.75 -24.36 -19.13
N ALA A 106 -5.12 -23.69 -18.03
CA ALA A 106 -4.49 -22.46 -17.60
C ALA A 106 -2.98 -22.63 -17.64
N LYS A 107 -2.33 -22.06 -18.67
CA LYS A 107 -0.87 -21.90 -18.67
C LYS A 107 -0.57 -21.21 -17.36
N VAL A 108 0.23 -21.86 -16.51
CA VAL A 108 0.80 -21.22 -15.32
C VAL A 108 1.30 -19.86 -15.80
N SER A 109 0.73 -18.79 -15.25
CA SER A 109 1.09 -17.44 -15.67
C SER A 109 2.61 -17.34 -15.64
N GLU A 110 3.21 -16.89 -16.74
CA GLU A 110 4.67 -16.74 -16.84
C GLU A 110 5.22 -15.85 -15.72
N TYR A 111 4.35 -15.00 -15.17
CA TYR A 111 4.58 -14.19 -13.98
C TYR A 111 3.77 -14.70 -12.79
N GLY A 112 4.34 -14.66 -11.60
CA GLY A 112 3.60 -15.00 -10.41
C GLY A 112 4.34 -14.69 -9.13
N TYR A 113 3.69 -15.02 -8.03
CA TYR A 113 4.25 -14.91 -6.70
C TYR A 113 3.58 -15.90 -5.73
N SER A 114 4.31 -16.24 -4.68
CA SER A 114 3.85 -17.09 -3.58
C SER A 114 4.41 -16.60 -2.26
N PHE A 115 3.72 -16.91 -1.17
CA PHE A 115 4.15 -16.57 0.19
C PHE A 115 4.45 -17.81 1.03
N ALA A 116 5.43 -17.71 1.91
CA ALA A 116 5.80 -18.76 2.86
C ALA A 116 6.21 -18.14 4.20
N ASN A 117 6.29 -18.97 5.25
CA ASN A 117 6.71 -18.56 6.59
C ASN A 117 5.96 -17.32 7.09
N THR A 118 4.66 -17.28 6.82
CA THR A 118 3.78 -16.16 7.15
C THR A 118 3.41 -16.22 8.62
N ALA A 119 3.63 -15.11 9.33
CA ALA A 119 3.19 -14.92 10.70
C ALA A 119 2.33 -13.66 10.79
N PHE A 120 1.24 -13.72 11.57
CA PHE A 120 0.33 -12.61 11.81
C PHE A 120 0.25 -12.35 13.31
N HIS A 121 0.44 -11.10 13.70
CA HIS A 121 0.48 -10.69 15.08
C HIS A 121 -0.53 -9.57 15.33
N PRO A 122 -1.64 -9.84 16.05
CA PRO A 122 -2.57 -8.78 16.41
C PRO A 122 -1.90 -7.79 17.38
N VAL A 123 -2.11 -6.50 17.13
CA VAL A 123 -1.72 -5.40 18.03
C VAL A 123 -2.96 -4.85 18.72
N VAL A 124 -3.98 -4.52 17.92
CA VAL A 124 -5.30 -4.09 18.39
C VAL A 124 -6.35 -4.90 17.65
N ALA A 125 -7.35 -5.42 18.34
CA ALA A 125 -8.48 -6.06 17.69
C ALA A 125 -9.75 -5.85 18.52
N ALA A 126 -10.81 -5.41 17.86
CA ALA A 126 -12.14 -5.30 18.44
C ALA A 126 -13.07 -6.37 17.83
N CYS A 127 -14.01 -6.83 18.64
CA CYS A 127 -14.91 -7.92 18.28
C CYS A 127 -16.35 -7.61 18.69
N LYS A 128 -17.29 -7.98 17.82
CA LYS A 128 -18.72 -7.91 18.05
C LYS A 128 -19.34 -9.24 17.64
N ASN A 129 -20.15 -9.84 18.52
CA ASN A 129 -20.79 -11.14 18.28
C ASN A 129 -19.79 -12.25 17.90
N GLY A 130 -18.60 -12.25 18.52
CA GLY A 130 -17.55 -13.25 18.26
C GLY A 130 -16.85 -13.11 16.90
N LYS A 131 -17.08 -12.03 16.16
CA LYS A 131 -16.42 -11.70 14.89
C LYS A 131 -15.65 -10.38 14.99
N PRO A 132 -14.61 -10.18 14.17
CA PRO A 132 -13.90 -8.90 14.13
C PRO A 132 -14.81 -7.75 13.66
N ASP A 133 -14.78 -6.64 14.39
CA ASP A 133 -15.63 -5.46 14.15
C ASP A 133 -14.99 -4.23 14.80
N GLY A 134 -14.97 -3.09 14.09
CA GLY A 134 -14.26 -1.87 14.51
C GLY A 134 -12.83 -1.80 13.99
N ASN A 135 -11.98 -1.07 14.72
CA ASN A 135 -10.59 -0.85 14.31
C ASN A 135 -9.72 -2.06 14.70
N ILE A 136 -8.90 -2.52 13.76
CA ILE A 136 -7.97 -3.63 13.93
C ILE A 136 -6.60 -3.15 13.47
N GLU A 137 -5.57 -3.50 14.22
CA GLU A 137 -4.18 -3.29 13.86
C GLU A 137 -3.43 -4.62 14.00
N LEU A 138 -2.68 -5.00 12.98
CA LEU A 138 -1.87 -6.21 13.00
C LEU A 138 -0.53 -5.98 12.29
N VAL A 139 0.50 -6.66 12.77
CA VAL A 139 1.81 -6.74 12.12
C VAL A 139 1.97 -8.14 11.53
N TYR A 140 2.61 -8.23 10.37
CA TYR A 140 2.84 -9.50 9.70
C TYR A 140 4.27 -9.58 9.17
N GLU A 141 4.73 -10.81 9.07
CA GLU A 141 5.99 -11.15 8.42
C GLU A 141 5.76 -12.28 7.44
N ARG A 142 6.49 -12.28 6.32
CA ARG A 142 6.38 -13.31 5.28
C ARG A 142 7.60 -13.36 4.39
N ASP A 143 7.84 -14.52 3.81
CA ASP A 143 8.74 -14.67 2.68
C ASP A 143 7.93 -14.61 1.39
N ARG A 144 8.33 -13.75 0.46
CA ARG A 144 7.72 -13.65 -0.86
C ARG A 144 8.69 -14.21 -1.89
N LYS A 145 8.22 -15.15 -2.72
CA LYS A 145 8.88 -15.51 -3.97
C LYS A 145 8.10 -14.89 -5.12
N ALA A 146 8.80 -14.33 -6.10
CA ALA A 146 8.20 -13.77 -7.31
C ALA A 146 8.98 -14.27 -8.54
N TRP A 147 8.28 -14.53 -9.64
CA TRP A 147 8.86 -15.05 -10.87
C TRP A 147 8.25 -14.40 -12.12
N GLY A 148 8.99 -14.48 -13.23
CA GLY A 148 8.71 -13.98 -14.57
C GLY A 148 9.59 -14.70 -15.59
N PRO A 149 9.34 -14.59 -16.92
CA PRO A 149 10.15 -15.22 -17.96
C PRO A 149 11.67 -15.01 -17.79
N THR A 150 12.05 -13.80 -17.41
CA THR A 150 13.44 -13.39 -17.23
C THR A 150 13.81 -13.09 -15.78
N TYR A 151 12.90 -13.30 -14.82
CA TYR A 151 13.07 -12.85 -13.44
C TYR A 151 12.70 -13.94 -12.43
N GLN A 152 13.50 -14.06 -11.38
CA GLN A 152 13.13 -14.77 -10.17
C GLN A 152 13.73 -14.01 -8.99
N GLY A 153 12.95 -13.79 -7.95
CA GLY A 153 13.38 -13.07 -6.76
C GLY A 153 12.71 -13.62 -5.51
N ALA A 154 13.39 -13.45 -4.39
CA ALA A 154 12.87 -13.74 -3.06
C ALA A 154 13.11 -12.53 -2.17
N SER A 155 12.14 -12.20 -1.31
CA SER A 155 12.28 -11.15 -0.30
C SER A 155 11.63 -11.55 1.01
N ARG A 156 12.22 -11.11 2.12
CA ARG A 156 11.55 -11.10 3.43
C ARG A 156 10.77 -9.79 3.50
N GLN A 157 9.51 -9.88 3.89
CA GLN A 157 8.63 -8.72 4.05
C GLN A 157 8.13 -8.64 5.48
N GLN A 158 8.10 -7.41 5.99
CA GLN A 158 7.44 -7.06 7.24
C GLN A 158 6.45 -5.94 6.93
N GLY A 159 5.25 -6.03 7.46
CA GLY A 159 4.23 -5.03 7.25
C GLY A 159 3.30 -4.84 8.43
N LYS A 160 2.64 -3.69 8.45
CA LYS A 160 1.66 -3.29 9.44
C LYS A 160 0.39 -2.88 8.70
N VAL A 161 -0.73 -3.47 9.10
CA VAL A 161 -2.04 -3.14 8.55
C VAL A 161 -2.94 -2.59 9.64
N THR A 162 -3.57 -1.46 9.35
CA THR A 162 -4.67 -0.89 10.13
C THR A 162 -5.95 -0.99 9.30
N LEU A 163 -6.99 -1.57 9.88
CA LEU A 163 -8.25 -1.87 9.21
C LEU A 163 -9.40 -1.23 10.00
N HIS A 164 -10.42 -0.77 9.28
CA HIS A 164 -11.76 -0.60 9.83
C HIS A 164 -12.67 -1.70 9.29
N VAL A 165 -13.17 -2.55 10.17
CA VAL A 165 -13.97 -3.73 9.83
C VAL A 165 -15.41 -3.53 10.30
N VAL A 166 -16.37 -3.86 9.43
CA VAL A 166 -17.80 -3.89 9.76
C VAL A 166 -18.36 -5.23 9.34
N ASP A 167 -18.99 -5.94 10.26
CA ASP A 167 -19.57 -7.28 10.03
C ASP A 167 -18.55 -8.28 9.46
N GLY A 168 -17.30 -8.21 9.92
CA GLY A 168 -16.19 -9.07 9.46
C GLY A 168 -15.60 -8.71 8.10
N LYS A 169 -16.03 -7.61 7.45
CA LYS A 169 -15.48 -7.14 6.17
C LYS A 169 -14.71 -5.84 6.34
N ALA A 170 -13.49 -5.78 5.79
CA ALA A 170 -12.71 -4.56 5.76
C ALA A 170 -13.39 -3.51 4.86
N GLN A 171 -13.72 -2.35 5.44
CA GLN A 171 -14.27 -1.19 4.73
C GLN A 171 -13.16 -0.20 4.35
N HIS A 172 -12.10 -0.16 5.15
CA HIS A 172 -10.97 0.72 4.96
C HIS A 172 -9.71 0.02 5.45
N THR A 173 -8.63 0.15 4.68
CA THR A 173 -7.34 -0.51 4.95
C THR A 173 -6.23 0.49 4.75
N ILE A 174 -5.27 0.54 5.67
CA ILE A 174 -3.99 1.20 5.51
C ILE A 174 -2.91 0.14 5.75
N ASP A 175 -2.06 -0.12 4.76
CA ASP A 175 -0.94 -1.09 4.82
C ASP A 175 0.36 -0.35 4.56
N LEU A 176 1.34 -0.54 5.43
CA LEU A 176 2.73 -0.20 5.14
C LEU A 176 3.58 -1.44 5.29
N ARG A 177 4.37 -1.73 4.26
CA ARG A 177 5.28 -2.86 4.24
C ARG A 177 6.63 -2.51 3.67
N THR A 178 7.64 -3.17 4.21
CA THR A 178 9.00 -3.18 3.68
C THR A 178 9.30 -4.54 3.08
N ALA A 179 10.16 -4.56 2.08
CA ALA A 179 10.71 -5.79 1.54
C ALA A 179 12.22 -5.64 1.42
N VAL A 180 12.94 -6.60 1.96
CA VAL A 180 14.39 -6.74 1.80
C VAL A 180 14.61 -7.97 0.96
N ASP A 181 15.41 -7.84 -0.11
CA ASP A 181 15.78 -8.99 -0.92
C ASP A 181 16.43 -10.04 -0.01
N ALA A 182 15.90 -11.26 -0.05
CA ALA A 182 16.49 -12.36 0.69
C ALA A 182 17.87 -12.61 0.07
N PRO A 183 18.93 -12.79 0.88
CA PRO A 183 20.21 -13.20 0.34
C PRO A 183 19.98 -14.44 -0.50
N ALA A 184 20.47 -14.43 -1.75
CA ALA A 184 20.32 -15.57 -2.64
C ALA A 184 20.81 -16.80 -1.88
N ALA A 185 19.89 -17.74 -1.57
CA ALA A 185 20.31 -19.06 -1.16
C ALA A 185 21.26 -19.53 -2.26
N ASN A 186 22.45 -20.01 -1.88
CA ASN A 186 23.49 -20.47 -2.80
C ASN A 186 23.00 -21.65 -3.64
N ASP A 187 22.11 -21.42 -4.61
CA ASP A 187 21.73 -22.40 -5.63
C ASP A 187 22.85 -22.43 -6.66
N ALA A 188 23.94 -23.10 -6.26
CA ALA A 188 25.12 -23.37 -7.07
C ALA A 188 24.80 -24.14 -8.39
N ALA A 189 23.55 -24.57 -8.59
CA ALA A 189 23.10 -25.31 -9.76
C ALA A 189 22.66 -24.43 -10.95
N ASN A 190 22.36 -23.14 -10.77
CA ASN A 190 21.86 -22.28 -11.85
C ASN A 190 22.75 -21.04 -12.08
N LYS A 191 23.98 -21.26 -12.55
CA LYS A 191 24.91 -20.22 -13.01
C LYS A 191 24.45 -19.47 -14.27
N LYS A 192 23.29 -18.80 -14.26
CA LYS A 192 22.88 -17.90 -15.37
C LYS A 192 22.24 -16.58 -15.00
N LYS A 193 22.04 -16.26 -13.72
CA LYS A 193 21.59 -14.90 -13.34
C LYS A 193 22.42 -14.39 -12.18
N PRO A 194 23.09 -13.23 -12.32
CA PRO A 194 23.81 -12.65 -11.20
C PRO A 194 22.83 -12.40 -10.05
N ALA A 195 23.19 -12.85 -8.86
CA ALA A 195 22.53 -12.42 -7.63
C ALA A 195 22.58 -10.90 -7.62
N MET A 196 21.41 -10.24 -7.67
CA MET A 196 21.39 -8.79 -7.53
C MET A 196 21.91 -8.45 -6.14
N ALA A 197 22.80 -7.45 -6.05
CA ALA A 197 23.26 -6.92 -4.77
C ALA A 197 22.06 -6.62 -3.87
N ALA A 198 22.19 -6.88 -2.56
CA ALA A 198 21.15 -6.57 -1.58
C ALA A 198 20.72 -5.10 -1.76
N LYS A 199 19.52 -4.90 -2.31
CA LYS A 199 18.99 -3.57 -2.57
C LYS A 199 18.52 -2.96 -1.25
N SER A 200 18.56 -1.63 -1.19
CA SER A 200 17.83 -0.88 -0.17
C SER A 200 16.40 -1.41 -0.05
N PRO A 201 15.82 -1.44 1.17
CA PRO A 201 14.47 -1.96 1.36
C PRO A 201 13.49 -1.21 0.46
N SER A 202 12.67 -1.95 -0.28
CA SER A 202 11.55 -1.34 -0.98
C SER A 202 10.42 -1.11 0.02
N ILE A 203 9.89 0.11 0.06
CA ILE A 203 8.80 0.50 0.96
C ILE A 203 7.54 0.68 0.12
N THR A 204 6.45 0.04 0.54
CA THR A 204 5.12 0.23 -0.03
C THR A 204 4.20 0.73 1.06
N ALA A 205 3.56 1.88 0.85
CA ALA A 205 2.49 2.38 1.71
C ALA A 205 1.21 2.50 0.88
N SER A 206 0.10 2.00 1.37
CA SER A 206 -1.17 2.01 0.64
C SER A 206 -2.35 2.27 1.55
N ALA A 207 -3.35 2.97 1.01
CA ALA A 207 -4.65 3.12 1.62
C ALA A 207 -5.74 2.70 0.63
N GLU A 208 -6.73 1.96 1.11
CA GLU A 208 -7.82 1.42 0.31
C GLU A 208 -9.16 1.68 0.99
N HIS A 209 -10.20 1.90 0.19
CA HIS A 209 -11.57 2.04 0.67
C HIS A 209 -12.53 1.22 -0.19
N LEU A 210 -13.37 0.44 0.47
CA LEU A 210 -14.44 -0.33 -0.17
C LEU A 210 -15.65 0.58 -0.43
N GLU A 211 -15.92 0.83 -1.69
CA GLU A 211 -17.12 1.50 -2.16
C GLU A 211 -18.15 0.48 -2.63
N LYS A 212 -19.41 0.90 -2.77
CA LYS A 212 -20.47 0.05 -3.34
C LYS A 212 -20.13 -0.48 -4.74
N SER A 213 -19.36 0.30 -5.51
CA SER A 213 -18.93 0.03 -6.88
C SER A 213 -17.65 -0.80 -7.00
N GLY A 214 -16.91 -0.99 -5.90
CA GLY A 214 -15.62 -1.68 -5.88
C GLY A 214 -14.61 -1.00 -4.95
N VAL A 215 -13.34 -1.33 -5.10
CA VAL A 215 -12.28 -0.78 -4.22
C VAL A 215 -11.56 0.38 -4.92
N SER A 216 -11.47 1.50 -4.22
CA SER A 216 -10.55 2.61 -4.52
C SER A 216 -9.28 2.48 -3.69
N ALA A 217 -8.12 2.72 -4.28
CA ALA A 217 -6.83 2.59 -3.61
C ALA A 217 -5.82 3.63 -4.09
N ALA A 218 -4.95 4.06 -3.18
CA ALA A 218 -3.74 4.83 -3.47
C ALA A 218 -2.54 4.09 -2.87
N THR A 219 -1.45 3.96 -3.62
CA THR A 219 -0.24 3.26 -3.20
C THR A 219 0.99 4.06 -3.56
N ILE A 220 1.87 4.27 -2.60
CA ILE A 220 3.21 4.85 -2.74
C ILE A 220 4.21 3.69 -2.73
N LEU A 221 5.12 3.66 -3.70
CA LEU A 221 6.21 2.68 -3.79
C LEU A 221 7.55 3.41 -3.93
N LYS A 222 8.42 3.20 -2.95
CA LYS A 222 9.84 3.59 -2.99
C LYS A 222 10.68 2.32 -3.13
N ILE A 223 11.34 2.13 -4.27
CA ILE A 223 12.17 0.94 -4.51
C ILE A 223 13.53 1.08 -3.82
N ASP A 224 14.20 2.20 -4.06
CA ASP A 224 15.48 2.55 -3.45
C ASP A 224 15.66 4.07 -3.49
N ALA A 225 16.71 4.59 -2.84
CA ALA A 225 16.98 6.02 -2.76
C ALA A 225 17.16 6.69 -4.14
N THR A 226 17.70 5.98 -5.12
CA THR A 226 18.07 6.48 -6.46
C THR A 226 16.90 6.53 -7.44
N LYS A 227 15.85 5.73 -7.21
CA LYS A 227 14.67 5.70 -8.08
C LYS A 227 13.63 6.73 -7.64
N PRO A 228 12.95 7.38 -8.59
CA PRO A 228 11.79 8.19 -8.29
C PRO A 228 10.72 7.33 -7.62
N MET A 229 9.95 7.93 -6.72
CA MET A 229 8.77 7.26 -6.15
C MET A 229 7.75 6.98 -7.24
N MET A 230 7.06 5.87 -7.10
CA MET A 230 5.93 5.53 -7.95
C MET A 230 4.64 5.62 -7.15
N TYR A 231 3.60 6.15 -7.79
CA TYR A 231 2.27 6.23 -7.21
C TYR A 231 1.30 5.45 -8.09
N PHE A 232 0.55 4.55 -7.49
CA PHE A 232 -0.47 3.77 -8.17
C PHE A 232 -1.82 4.11 -7.58
N PHE A 233 -2.77 4.45 -8.43
CA PHE A 233 -4.14 4.66 -8.03
C PHE A 233 -5.02 3.65 -8.73
N LYS A 234 -6.09 3.25 -8.05
CA LYS A 234 -7.12 2.36 -8.55
C LYS A 234 -8.46 2.93 -8.15
N ARG A 235 -9.44 2.97 -9.05
CA ARG A 235 -10.81 3.33 -8.70
C ARG A 235 -11.84 2.60 -9.58
N PRO A 236 -13.02 2.28 -9.06
CA PRO A 236 -14.13 1.83 -9.88
C PRO A 236 -14.59 2.95 -10.84
N VAL A 237 -14.98 2.57 -12.04
CA VAL A 237 -15.56 3.47 -13.05
C VAL A 237 -16.75 2.79 -13.73
N ALA A 238 -17.50 3.57 -14.53
CA ALA A 238 -18.70 3.08 -15.21
C ALA A 238 -18.42 1.82 -16.06
N GLY A 239 -19.44 0.97 -16.19
CA GLY A 239 -19.35 -0.26 -16.99
C GLY A 239 -18.66 -1.42 -16.29
N ASN A 240 -18.66 -1.48 -14.95
CA ASN A 240 -17.98 -2.52 -14.17
C ASN A 240 -16.46 -2.59 -14.45
N ARG A 241 -15.86 -1.44 -14.76
CA ARG A 241 -14.43 -1.30 -15.04
C ARG A 241 -13.70 -0.70 -13.84
N ILE A 242 -12.40 -0.85 -13.86
CA ILE A 242 -11.47 -0.28 -12.90
C ILE A 242 -10.47 0.57 -13.67
N GLU A 243 -10.38 1.85 -13.32
CA GLU A 243 -9.31 2.71 -13.83
C GLU A 243 -8.09 2.58 -12.92
N ARG A 244 -6.92 2.42 -13.52
CA ARG A 244 -5.63 2.44 -12.84
C ARG A 244 -4.80 3.57 -13.40
N THR A 245 -4.25 4.41 -12.53
CA THR A 245 -3.33 5.47 -12.95
C THR A 245 -1.97 5.28 -12.27
N VAL A 246 -0.90 5.58 -13.01
CA VAL A 246 0.47 5.38 -12.56
C VAL A 246 1.25 6.67 -12.73
N TYR A 247 1.91 7.10 -11.66
CA TYR A 247 2.80 8.26 -11.66
C TYR A 247 4.22 7.84 -11.29
N THR A 248 5.19 8.55 -11.86
CA THR A 248 6.60 8.51 -11.47
C THR A 248 7.00 9.91 -11.00
N GLY A 249 7.30 10.06 -9.71
CA GLY A 249 7.22 11.36 -9.05
C GLY A 249 5.82 11.95 -9.20
N ALA A 250 5.73 13.26 -9.42
CA ALA A 250 4.46 13.92 -9.76
C ALA A 250 4.00 13.73 -11.23
N THR A 251 4.77 13.02 -12.08
CA THR A 251 4.47 12.90 -13.52
C THR A 251 3.58 11.70 -13.81
N LEU A 252 2.43 11.93 -14.47
CA LEU A 252 1.55 10.87 -14.95
C LEU A 252 2.23 10.08 -16.08
N THR A 253 2.29 8.76 -15.93
CA THR A 253 2.94 7.85 -16.90
C THR A 253 1.94 6.91 -17.58
N ALA A 254 0.85 6.54 -16.91
CA ALA A 254 -0.17 5.68 -17.51
C ALA A 254 -1.57 5.89 -16.91
N ILE A 255 -2.58 5.66 -17.75
CA ILE A 255 -3.98 5.44 -17.39
C ILE A 255 -4.42 4.15 -18.09
N GLU A 256 -4.83 3.15 -17.33
CA GLU A 256 -5.27 1.86 -17.82
C GLU A 256 -6.70 1.57 -17.35
N MET A 257 -7.47 0.87 -18.17
CA MET A 257 -8.81 0.42 -17.83
C MET A 257 -8.81 -1.10 -17.79
N GLN A 258 -9.42 -1.68 -16.76
CA GLN A 258 -9.51 -3.12 -16.57
C GLN A 258 -10.95 -3.55 -16.32
N ASP A 259 -11.31 -4.75 -16.77
CA ASP A 259 -12.56 -5.39 -16.36
C ASP A 259 -12.45 -5.96 -14.94
N LYS A 260 -13.55 -6.47 -14.39
CA LYS A 260 -13.58 -7.13 -13.07
C LYS A 260 -12.59 -8.30 -12.93
N ALA A 261 -12.16 -8.89 -14.05
CA ALA A 261 -11.18 -9.98 -14.06
C ALA A 261 -9.73 -9.47 -14.14
N GLY A 262 -9.51 -8.15 -14.11
CA GLY A 262 -8.19 -7.53 -14.21
C GLY A 262 -7.62 -7.50 -15.63
N ARG A 263 -8.39 -7.86 -16.65
CA ARG A 263 -7.94 -7.80 -18.05
C ARG A 263 -8.12 -6.40 -18.60
N ALA A 264 -7.20 -5.94 -19.45
CA ALA A 264 -7.31 -4.65 -20.11
C ALA A 264 -8.66 -4.53 -20.85
N ASP A 265 -9.47 -3.52 -20.51
CA ASP A 265 -10.82 -3.34 -21.04
C ASP A 265 -11.18 -1.85 -21.08
N GLY A 266 -11.16 -1.27 -22.28
CA GLY A 266 -11.36 0.15 -22.53
C GLY A 266 -10.09 0.87 -23.01
N PRO A 267 -10.11 2.21 -23.01
CA PRO A 267 -8.98 3.02 -23.45
C PRO A 267 -7.80 2.88 -22.48
N THR A 268 -6.60 2.87 -23.02
CA THR A 268 -5.34 2.93 -22.28
C THR A 268 -4.50 4.05 -22.86
N LEU A 269 -3.94 4.87 -21.97
CA LEU A 269 -3.06 5.98 -22.29
C LEU A 269 -1.74 5.74 -21.59
N THR A 270 -0.64 5.72 -22.34
CA THR A 270 0.71 5.61 -21.78
C THR A 270 1.56 6.75 -22.32
N TYR A 271 2.44 7.30 -21.49
CA TYR A 271 3.36 8.36 -21.89
C TYR A 271 4.75 7.75 -22.05
N LYS A 272 5.22 7.70 -23.28
CA LYS A 272 6.57 7.22 -23.60
C LYS A 272 7.32 8.34 -24.31
N ASP A 273 8.49 8.71 -23.80
CA ASP A 273 9.34 9.77 -24.37
C ASP A 273 8.58 11.10 -24.54
N GLY A 274 7.70 11.42 -23.59
CA GLY A 274 6.85 12.62 -23.61
C GLY A 274 5.64 12.55 -24.56
N GLN A 275 5.49 11.46 -25.33
CA GLN A 275 4.38 11.28 -26.26
C GLN A 275 3.30 10.36 -25.70
N ALA A 276 2.05 10.79 -25.87
CA ALA A 276 0.85 10.03 -25.50
C ALA A 276 0.58 8.91 -26.52
N GLN A 277 0.71 7.66 -26.10
CA GLN A 277 0.30 6.48 -26.85
C GLN A 277 -1.07 5.99 -26.38
N LYS A 278 -2.05 6.05 -27.27
CA LYS A 278 -3.41 5.56 -27.03
C LYS A 278 -3.59 4.17 -27.61
N LYS A 279 -4.06 3.24 -26.78
CA LYS A 279 -4.48 1.90 -27.17
C LYS A 279 -5.90 1.65 -26.65
N CYS A 280 -6.58 0.68 -27.23
CA CYS A 280 -7.89 0.24 -26.75
C CYS A 280 -7.89 -1.27 -26.63
N PHE A 281 -8.59 -1.79 -25.63
CA PHE A 281 -8.74 -3.22 -25.42
C PHE A 281 -10.20 -3.58 -25.13
N LYS A 282 -10.57 -4.83 -25.40
CA LYS A 282 -11.79 -5.44 -24.89
C LYS A 282 -11.46 -6.83 -24.38
N HIS A 283 -11.69 -7.06 -23.08
CA HIS A 283 -11.37 -8.32 -22.40
C HIS A 283 -9.94 -8.84 -22.67
N GLY A 284 -8.97 -7.93 -22.69
CA GLY A 284 -7.55 -8.21 -22.92
C GLY A 284 -7.12 -8.23 -24.40
N GLN A 285 -8.06 -8.14 -25.35
CA GLN A 285 -7.75 -8.15 -26.77
C GLN A 285 -7.65 -6.73 -27.33
N PRO A 286 -6.62 -6.39 -28.11
CA PRO A 286 -6.47 -5.06 -28.68
C PRO A 286 -7.60 -4.76 -29.67
N LEU A 287 -8.11 -3.53 -29.63
CA LEU A 287 -9.09 -2.99 -30.56
C LEU A 287 -8.54 -1.75 -31.26
N ALA A 288 -9.03 -1.49 -32.47
CA ALA A 288 -8.78 -0.20 -33.12
C ALA A 288 -9.33 0.93 -32.24
N THR A 289 -8.54 1.98 -32.03
CA THR A 289 -8.86 3.08 -31.09
C THR A 289 -10.19 3.77 -31.41
N LYS A 290 -10.60 3.81 -32.69
CA LYS A 290 -11.89 4.34 -33.13
C LYS A 290 -13.11 3.55 -32.61
N ASN A 291 -12.91 2.32 -32.14
CA ASN A 291 -13.95 1.42 -31.64
C ASN A 291 -13.97 1.35 -30.11
N CYS A 292 -13.37 2.33 -29.42
CA CYS A 292 -13.33 2.35 -27.96
C CYS A 292 -14.62 2.96 -27.40
N SER A 293 -15.54 2.11 -26.95
CA SER A 293 -16.78 2.45 -26.24
C SER A 293 -16.90 1.62 -24.97
#